data_AF-A4EDQ3-F1
#
_entry.id   AF-A4EDQ3-F1
#
_cell.length_a   1.000
_cell.length_b   1.000
_cell.length_c   1.000
_cell.angle_alpha   90.00
_cell.angle_beta   90.00
_cell.angle_gamma   90.00
#
_symmetry.space_group_name_H-M   'P 1'
#
loop_
_entity.id
_entity.type
_entity.pdbx_description
1 polymer ?
#
loop_
_entity_poly.entity_id
_entity_poly.type
_entity_poly.pdbx_seq_one_letter_code
_entity_poly.pdbx_strand_id
1 'polypeptide(L)'
;MTTQQSFTRQQIVVLFVCVAIFALGQFHRASGGVFTPILMDRFMLSAATVGGLVSAMFFATIAVQVPFGVALDRAGPRVVLGFCVLIIAIGTGVFAIAPSFDLALLSRVLIGIGLAAMGAATHVIIARNFTARDFGYVSGLVVTLGGIGGLLGTYPLAVALERLPWGLVFGGVAGFTLVLAALVFRVVRPGLPTAGGQDQTTAQGG
;
A
#
# COMPACT_ATOMS: atom_id res chain seq x y z
N MET A 1 33.22 11.61 16.76
CA MET A 1 33.15 10.17 16.40
C MET A 1 31.71 9.86 16.00
N THR A 2 31.43 9.84 14.70
CA THR A 2 30.14 9.41 14.14
C THR A 2 30.11 7.88 14.17
N THR A 3 29.41 7.31 15.14
CA THR A 3 29.13 5.87 15.17
C THR A 3 28.42 5.51 13.87
N GLN A 4 29.06 4.72 12.99
CA GLN A 4 28.40 4.20 11.79
C GLN A 4 27.16 3.42 12.24
N GLN A 5 25.98 3.88 11.82
CA GLN A 5 24.73 3.20 12.08
C GLN A 5 24.64 1.98 11.16
N SER A 6 25.07 0.82 11.64
CA SER A 6 24.87 -0.43 10.91
C SER A 6 23.46 -0.96 11.22
N PHE A 7 22.52 -0.81 10.28
CA PHE A 7 21.23 -1.49 10.39
C PHE A 7 21.43 -3.02 10.34
N THR A 8 20.63 -3.73 11.13
CA THR A 8 20.61 -5.19 11.08
C THR A 8 20.04 -5.67 9.74
N ARG A 9 20.41 -6.89 9.32
CA ARG A 9 19.85 -7.51 8.10
C ARG A 9 18.33 -7.51 8.10
N GLN A 10 17.70 -7.76 9.25
CA GLN A 10 16.24 -7.78 9.35
C GLN A 10 15.63 -6.38 9.16
N GLN A 11 16.21 -5.34 9.75
CA GLN A 11 15.75 -3.96 9.56
C GLN A 11 15.84 -3.54 8.09
N ILE A 12 16.92 -3.92 7.40
CA ILE A 12 17.08 -3.66 5.97
C ILE A 12 15.97 -4.35 5.17
N VAL A 13 15.66 -5.63 5.46
CA VAL A 13 14.57 -6.34 4.77
C VAL A 13 13.21 -5.67 5.05
N VAL A 14 12.92 -5.30 6.30
CA VAL A 14 11.69 -4.56 6.64
C VAL A 14 11.60 -3.25 5.86
N LEU A 15 12.69 -2.49 5.78
CA LEU A 15 12.76 -1.26 5.02
C LEU A 15 12.41 -1.47 3.55
N PHE A 16 13.04 -2.45 2.88
CA PHE A 16 12.76 -2.74 1.48
C PHE A 16 11.30 -3.17 1.25
N VAL A 17 10.71 -3.97 2.15
CA VAL A 17 9.29 -4.33 2.06
C VAL A 17 8.40 -3.10 2.21
N CYS A 18 8.69 -2.22 3.18
CA CYS A 18 7.95 -0.97 3.37
C CYS A 18 8.07 -0.03 2.15
N VAL A 19 9.27 0.12 1.58
CA VAL A 19 9.50 0.89 0.34
C VAL A 19 8.67 0.33 -0.81
N ALA A 20 8.72 -0.99 -1.02
CA ALA A 20 8.00 -1.64 -2.12
C ALA A 20 6.47 -1.49 -1.99
N ILE A 21 5.93 -1.60 -0.77
CA ILE A 21 4.51 -1.39 -0.50
C ILE A 21 4.12 0.07 -0.72
N PHE A 22 4.95 1.02 -0.26
CA PHE A 22 4.69 2.43 -0.48
C PHE A 22 4.71 2.77 -1.99
N ALA A 23 5.69 2.20 -2.72
CA ALA A 23 5.78 2.31 -4.17
C ALA A 23 4.55 1.76 -4.88
N LEU A 24 4.07 0.58 -4.48
CA LEU A 24 2.83 0.01 -5.01
C LEU A 24 1.64 0.97 -4.84
N GLY A 25 1.51 1.60 -3.66
CA GLY A 25 0.45 2.57 -3.45
C GLY A 25 0.59 3.84 -4.29
N GLN A 26 1.81 4.31 -4.56
CA GLN A 26 2.02 5.44 -5.48
C GLN A 26 1.74 5.04 -6.93
N PHE A 27 2.12 3.83 -7.34
CA PHE A 27 1.79 3.26 -8.65
C PHE A 27 0.28 3.25 -8.92
N HIS A 28 -0.53 2.77 -7.98
CA HIS A 28 -1.99 2.73 -8.15
C HIS A 28 -2.67 4.12 -8.17
N ARG A 29 -2.05 5.11 -7.52
CA ARG A 29 -2.52 6.51 -7.55
C ARG A 29 -2.18 7.18 -8.88
N ALA A 30 -0.97 6.97 -9.38
CA ALA A 30 -0.51 7.59 -10.63
C ALA A 30 -1.09 6.95 -11.90
N SER A 31 -1.28 5.63 -11.90
CA SER A 31 -1.72 4.85 -13.07
C SER A 31 -3.06 5.24 -13.66
N GLY A 32 -3.93 5.89 -12.87
CA GLY A 32 -5.23 6.40 -13.33
C GLY A 32 -5.14 7.19 -14.62
N GLY A 33 -4.17 8.11 -14.72
CA GLY A 33 -3.99 8.95 -15.91
C GLY A 33 -3.58 8.16 -17.16
N VAL A 34 -2.82 7.08 -17.00
CA VAL A 34 -2.31 6.27 -18.11
C VAL A 34 -3.41 5.44 -18.75
N PHE A 35 -4.22 4.76 -17.95
CA PHE A 35 -5.25 3.87 -18.49
C PHE A 35 -6.58 4.57 -18.78
N THR A 36 -6.77 5.82 -18.34
CA THR A 36 -7.99 6.58 -18.64
C THR A 36 -8.34 6.61 -20.13
N PRO A 37 -7.45 7.06 -21.04
CA PRO A 37 -7.77 7.08 -22.48
C PRO A 37 -8.05 5.67 -23.04
N ILE A 38 -7.34 4.65 -22.54
CA ILE A 38 -7.54 3.25 -22.93
C ILE A 38 -8.94 2.77 -22.54
N LEU A 39 -9.41 3.09 -21.33
CA LEU A 39 -10.75 2.69 -20.85
C LEU A 39 -11.87 3.48 -21.54
N MET A 40 -11.62 4.75 -21.88
CA MET A 40 -12.57 5.56 -22.64
C MET A 40 -12.84 4.93 -24.02
N ASP A 41 -11.77 4.57 -24.73
CA ASP A 41 -11.86 3.93 -26.05
C ASP A 41 -12.47 2.52 -25.93
N ARG A 42 -11.95 1.68 -25.03
CA ARG A 42 -12.37 0.29 -24.86
C ARG A 42 -13.84 0.13 -24.48
N PHE A 43 -14.37 1.02 -23.65
CA PHE A 43 -15.75 0.94 -23.18
C PHE A 43 -16.68 1.99 -23.80
N MET A 44 -16.19 2.78 -24.76
CA MET A 44 -16.93 3.87 -25.39
C MET A 44 -17.54 4.84 -24.36
N LEU A 45 -16.74 5.20 -23.35
CA LEU A 45 -17.19 6.01 -22.20
C LEU A 45 -16.70 7.45 -22.28
N SER A 46 -17.49 8.35 -21.69
CA SER A 46 -17.10 9.74 -21.51
C SER A 46 -15.93 9.87 -20.53
N ALA A 47 -15.15 10.94 -20.67
CA ALA A 47 -14.07 11.27 -19.73
C ALA A 47 -14.60 11.44 -18.29
N ALA A 48 -15.81 11.98 -18.12
CA ALA A 48 -16.43 12.14 -16.80
C ALA A 48 -16.70 10.78 -16.13
N THR A 49 -17.19 9.80 -16.90
CA THR A 49 -17.49 8.44 -16.41
C THR A 49 -16.21 7.71 -15.97
N VAL A 50 -15.16 7.76 -16.81
CA VAL A 50 -13.87 7.13 -16.46
C VAL A 50 -13.16 7.89 -15.33
N GLY A 51 -13.30 9.22 -15.27
CA GLY A 51 -12.84 10.03 -14.14
C GLY A 51 -13.48 9.63 -12.82
N GLY A 52 -14.78 9.31 -12.84
CA GLY A 52 -15.49 8.73 -11.69
C GLY A 52 -14.91 7.38 -11.26
N LEU A 53 -14.59 6.50 -12.22
CA LEU A 53 -13.95 5.20 -11.95
C LEU A 53 -12.56 5.35 -11.32
N VAL A 54 -11.72 6.25 -11.83
CA VAL A 54 -10.41 6.54 -11.23
C VAL A 54 -10.58 7.09 -9.81
N SER A 55 -11.55 7.99 -9.61
CA SER A 55 -11.84 8.63 -8.33
C SER A 55 -12.43 7.69 -7.28
N ALA A 56 -13.15 6.64 -7.71
CA ALA A 56 -13.77 5.66 -6.81
C ALA A 56 -12.78 5.03 -5.82
N MET A 57 -11.53 4.84 -6.25
CA MET A 57 -10.45 4.37 -5.37
C MET A 57 -10.22 5.33 -4.19
N PHE A 58 -10.16 6.64 -4.44
CA PHE A 58 -9.92 7.64 -3.41
C PHE A 58 -11.13 7.76 -2.47
N PHE A 59 -12.35 7.75 -3.01
CA PHE A 59 -13.56 7.75 -2.18
C PHE A 59 -13.66 6.50 -1.30
N ALA A 60 -13.37 5.32 -1.85
CA ALA A 60 -13.34 4.08 -1.07
C ALA A 60 -12.27 4.13 0.03
N THR A 61 -11.08 4.68 -0.27
CA THR A 61 -10.01 4.88 0.71
C THR A 61 -10.53 5.73 1.88
N ILE A 62 -11.10 6.90 1.60
CA ILE A 62 -11.60 7.84 2.62
C ILE A 62 -12.72 7.19 3.45
N ALA A 63 -13.67 6.51 2.80
CA ALA A 63 -14.83 5.92 3.45
C ALA A 63 -14.44 4.88 4.53
N VAL A 64 -13.36 4.12 4.31
CA VAL A 64 -12.92 3.07 5.23
C VAL A 64 -11.66 3.43 6.04
N GLN A 65 -11.10 4.64 5.85
CA GLN A 65 -9.86 5.07 6.50
C GLN A 65 -9.94 5.01 8.02
N VAL A 66 -11.03 5.51 8.61
CA VAL A 66 -11.23 5.52 10.07
C VAL A 66 -11.37 4.09 10.63
N PRO A 67 -12.25 3.22 10.10
CA PRO A 67 -12.32 1.82 10.52
C PRO A 67 -10.98 1.09 10.45
N PHE A 68 -10.22 1.28 9.37
CA PHE A 68 -8.92 0.64 9.20
C PHE A 68 -7.85 1.23 10.13
N GLY A 69 -7.94 2.50 10.50
CA GLY A 69 -7.13 3.11 11.56
C GLY A 69 -7.40 2.46 12.92
N VAL A 70 -8.67 2.30 13.30
CA VAL A 70 -9.04 1.59 14.54
C VAL A 70 -8.59 0.13 14.51
N ALA A 71 -8.73 -0.55 13.36
CA ALA A 71 -8.24 -1.91 13.19
C ALA A 71 -6.71 -1.98 13.33
N LEU A 72 -5.97 -0.98 12.83
CA LEU A 72 -4.52 -0.89 12.95
C LEU A 72 -4.09 -0.81 14.42
N ASP A 73 -4.79 -0.02 15.21
CA ASP A 73 -4.51 0.13 16.64
C ASP A 73 -4.85 -1.15 17.43
N ARG A 74 -5.92 -1.86 17.06
CA ARG A 74 -6.40 -3.07 17.78
C ARG A 74 -5.71 -4.37 17.36
N ALA A 75 -5.66 -4.64 16.06
CA ALA A 75 -5.12 -5.89 15.51
C ALA A 75 -3.62 -5.80 15.20
N GLY A 76 -3.06 -4.59 15.21
CA GLY A 76 -1.66 -4.33 14.98
C GLY A 76 -1.27 -4.25 13.50
N PRO A 77 -0.10 -3.68 13.22
CA PRO A 77 0.30 -3.29 11.87
C PRO A 77 0.58 -4.47 10.94
N ARG A 78 1.08 -5.60 11.46
CA ARG A 78 1.36 -6.80 10.66
C ARG A 78 0.07 -7.32 10.00
N VAL A 79 -0.98 -7.48 10.80
CA VAL A 79 -2.24 -8.08 10.36
C VAL A 79 -2.94 -7.12 9.39
N VAL A 80 -3.09 -5.86 9.79
CA VAL A 80 -3.79 -4.87 8.97
C VAL A 80 -3.07 -4.60 7.66
N LEU A 81 -1.74 -4.40 7.67
CA LEU A 81 -1.00 -4.19 6.42
C LEU A 81 -1.06 -5.41 5.51
N GLY A 82 -0.94 -6.62 6.06
CA GLY A 82 -1.02 -7.85 5.27
C GLY A 82 -2.37 -8.00 4.56
N PHE A 83 -3.47 -7.74 5.26
CA PHE A 83 -4.81 -7.76 4.65
C PHE A 83 -5.01 -6.62 3.64
N CYS A 84 -4.55 -5.41 3.95
CA CYS A 84 -4.58 -4.29 3.02
C CYS A 84 -3.91 -4.65 1.69
N VAL A 85 -2.68 -5.17 1.73
CA VAL A 85 -1.92 -5.55 0.53
C VAL A 85 -2.59 -6.73 -0.20
N LEU A 86 -3.18 -7.68 0.53
CA LEU A 86 -3.94 -8.78 -0.09
C LEU A 86 -5.19 -8.28 -0.83
N ILE A 87 -5.93 -7.33 -0.25
CA ILE A 87 -7.09 -6.71 -0.90
C ILE A 87 -6.65 -5.96 -2.17
N ILE A 88 -5.50 -5.25 -2.14
CA ILE A 88 -4.92 -4.61 -3.33
C ILE A 88 -4.57 -5.66 -4.40
N ALA A 89 -3.98 -6.79 -4.01
CA ALA A 89 -3.66 -7.87 -4.95
C ALA A 89 -4.91 -8.40 -5.65
N ILE A 90 -5.98 -8.67 -4.88
CA ILE A 90 -7.26 -9.14 -5.40
C ILE A 90 -7.87 -8.09 -6.33
N GLY A 91 -7.97 -6.83 -5.88
CA GLY A 91 -8.50 -5.75 -6.70
C GLY A 91 -7.73 -5.56 -8.00
N THR A 92 -6.40 -5.62 -7.96
CA THR A 92 -5.56 -5.53 -9.16
C THR A 92 -5.74 -6.73 -10.09
N GLY A 93 -5.90 -7.94 -9.53
CA GLY A 93 -6.22 -9.14 -10.31
C GLY A 93 -7.59 -9.03 -11.00
N VAL A 94 -8.60 -8.50 -10.30
CA VAL A 94 -9.91 -8.21 -10.88
C VAL A 94 -9.79 -7.18 -12.01
N PHE A 95 -8.98 -6.13 -11.84
CA PHE A 95 -8.72 -5.14 -12.89
C PHE A 95 -8.03 -5.73 -14.12
N ALA A 96 -7.14 -6.70 -13.93
CA ALA A 96 -6.43 -7.37 -15.00
C ALA A 96 -7.37 -8.15 -15.94
N ILE A 97 -8.43 -8.75 -15.38
CA ILE A 97 -9.39 -9.57 -16.14
C ILE A 97 -10.71 -8.84 -16.43
N ALA A 98 -10.84 -7.56 -16.06
CA ALA A 98 -12.10 -6.82 -16.17
C ALA A 98 -12.60 -6.74 -17.63
N PRO A 99 -13.75 -7.37 -17.96
CA PRO A 99 -14.34 -7.29 -19.29
C PRO A 99 -15.35 -6.14 -19.42
N SER A 100 -15.72 -5.50 -18.31
CA SER A 100 -16.75 -4.47 -18.23
C SER A 100 -16.37 -3.32 -17.29
N PHE A 101 -17.06 -2.19 -17.46
CA PHE A 101 -16.91 -1.01 -16.60
C PHE A 101 -17.19 -1.33 -15.12
N ASP A 102 -18.25 -2.08 -14.81
CA ASP A 102 -18.62 -2.39 -13.42
C ASP A 102 -17.55 -3.21 -12.71
N LEU A 103 -16.93 -4.16 -13.41
CA LEU A 103 -15.86 -4.96 -12.81
C LEU A 103 -14.58 -4.13 -12.64
N ALA A 104 -14.30 -3.22 -13.58
CA ALA A 104 -13.23 -2.24 -13.42
C ALA A 104 -13.52 -1.29 -12.24
N LEU A 105 -14.76 -0.84 -12.04
CA LEU A 105 -15.15 0.01 -10.92
C LEU A 105 -14.96 -0.71 -9.59
N LEU A 106 -15.44 -1.95 -9.49
CA LEU A 106 -15.26 -2.80 -8.31
C LEU A 106 -13.76 -2.97 -7.98
N SER A 107 -12.93 -3.18 -8.99
CA SER A 107 -11.49 -3.29 -8.82
C SER A 107 -10.87 -2.03 -8.17
N ARG A 108 -11.30 -0.83 -8.59
CA ARG A 108 -10.84 0.45 -8.05
C ARG A 108 -11.29 0.64 -6.61
N VAL A 109 -12.52 0.24 -6.29
CA VAL A 109 -13.04 0.24 -4.91
C VAL A 109 -12.21 -0.68 -4.02
N LEU A 110 -11.94 -1.92 -4.46
CA LEU A 110 -11.11 -2.87 -3.71
C LEU A 110 -9.70 -2.33 -3.46
N ILE A 111 -9.03 -1.82 -4.50
CA ILE A 111 -7.71 -1.21 -4.36
C ILE A 111 -7.77 -0.04 -3.36
N GLY A 112 -8.81 0.80 -3.43
CA GLY A 112 -9.00 1.91 -2.51
C GLY A 112 -9.14 1.48 -1.04
N ILE A 113 -9.95 0.44 -0.78
CA ILE A 113 -10.09 -0.15 0.55
C ILE A 113 -8.73 -0.61 1.09
N GLY A 114 -7.95 -1.32 0.28
CA GLY A 114 -6.63 -1.80 0.69
C GLY A 114 -5.60 -0.67 0.90
N LEU A 115 -5.79 0.50 0.28
CA LEU A 115 -4.91 1.65 0.48
C LEU A 115 -5.17 2.42 1.79
N ALA A 116 -6.32 2.20 2.44
CA ALA A 116 -6.84 3.01 3.55
C ALA A 116 -5.88 3.13 4.76
N ALA A 117 -5.34 2.02 5.26
CA ALA A 117 -4.35 2.02 6.36
C ALA A 117 -2.93 1.70 5.90
N MET A 118 -2.68 1.51 4.60
CA MET A 118 -1.37 1.08 4.10
C MET A 118 -0.24 2.02 4.54
N GLY A 119 -0.46 3.34 4.42
CA GLY A 119 0.52 4.36 4.82
C GLY A 119 0.75 4.38 6.32
N ALA A 120 -0.31 4.46 7.12
CA ALA A 120 -0.22 4.48 8.58
C ALA A 120 0.45 3.21 9.13
N ALA A 121 0.01 2.03 8.68
CA ALA A 121 0.57 0.76 9.12
C ALA A 121 2.06 0.62 8.77
N THR A 122 2.48 1.10 7.60
CA THR A 122 3.89 1.15 7.19
C THR A 122 4.72 1.98 8.17
N HIS A 123 4.25 3.18 8.54
CA HIS A 123 4.96 4.05 9.50
C HIS A 123 4.97 3.46 10.92
N VAL A 124 3.89 2.79 11.35
CA VAL A 124 3.88 2.06 12.63
C VAL A 124 4.91 0.92 12.63
N ILE A 125 5.10 0.22 11.51
CA ILE A 125 6.13 -0.83 11.39
C ILE A 125 7.53 -0.21 11.52
N ILE A 126 7.78 0.92 10.86
CA ILE A 126 9.05 1.63 10.95
C ILE A 126 9.31 2.05 12.40
N ALA A 127 8.33 2.69 13.06
CA ALA A 127 8.43 3.11 14.45
C ALA A 127 8.72 1.96 15.43
N ARG A 128 8.26 0.75 15.12
CA ARG A 128 8.51 -0.46 15.94
C ARG A 128 9.84 -1.14 15.67
N ASN A 129 10.47 -0.93 14.51
CA ASN A 129 11.69 -1.63 14.11
C ASN A 129 12.94 -0.74 14.17
N PHE A 130 12.78 0.57 14.18
CA PHE A 130 13.86 1.55 14.17
C PHE A 130 13.80 2.44 15.41
N THR A 131 14.95 3.01 15.79
CA THR A 131 15.01 3.91 16.95
C THR A 131 14.27 5.22 16.65
N ALA A 132 13.84 5.94 17.69
CA ALA A 132 13.22 7.26 17.53
C ALA A 132 14.14 8.26 16.80
N ARG A 133 15.46 8.13 16.95
CA ARG A 133 16.46 8.92 16.22
C ARG A 133 16.44 8.63 14.72
N ASP A 134 16.23 7.37 14.33
CA ASP A 134 16.30 6.93 12.93
C ASP A 134 14.96 7.03 12.20
N PHE A 135 13.87 7.11 12.95
CA PHE A 135 12.51 7.11 12.40
C PHE A 135 12.31 8.15 11.29
N GLY A 136 12.79 9.39 11.49
CA GLY A 136 12.65 10.45 10.50
C GLY A 136 13.40 10.15 9.20
N TYR A 137 14.65 9.70 9.30
CA TYR A 137 15.47 9.33 8.14
C TYR A 137 14.86 8.15 7.37
N VAL A 138 14.50 7.08 8.08
CA VAL A 138 13.95 5.87 7.47
C VAL A 138 12.58 6.11 6.86
N SER A 139 11.72 6.88 7.52
CA SER A 139 10.42 7.28 6.95
C SER A 139 10.60 8.15 5.71
N GLY A 140 11.56 9.08 5.74
CA GLY A 140 11.95 9.86 4.56
C GLY A 140 12.38 8.98 3.39
N LEU A 141 13.25 8.00 3.62
CA LEU A 141 13.65 7.02 2.60
C LEU A 141 12.46 6.26 2.03
N VAL A 142 11.52 5.81 2.87
CA VAL A 142 10.31 5.11 2.42
C VAL A 142 9.45 5.98 1.51
N VAL A 143 9.25 7.25 1.87
CA VAL A 143 8.47 8.18 1.05
C VAL A 143 9.19 8.50 -0.27
N THR A 144 10.49 8.83 -0.21
CA THR A 144 11.27 9.19 -1.39
C THR A 144 11.42 8.03 -2.37
N LEU A 145 11.88 6.86 -1.90
CA LEU A 145 12.03 5.69 -2.74
C LEU A 145 10.67 5.12 -3.16
N GLY A 146 9.67 5.20 -2.28
CA GLY A 146 8.29 4.86 -2.62
C GLY A 146 7.72 5.75 -3.73
N GLY A 147 8.15 7.01 -3.83
CA GLY A 147 7.79 7.91 -4.93
C GLY A 147 8.13 7.36 -6.32
N ILE A 148 9.17 6.50 -6.43
CA ILE A 148 9.54 5.82 -7.68
C ILE A 148 8.37 5.00 -8.23
N GLY A 149 7.52 4.43 -7.36
CA GLY A 149 6.32 3.72 -7.80
C GLY A 149 5.34 4.61 -8.58
N GLY A 150 5.24 5.90 -8.24
CA GLY A 150 4.46 6.87 -9.00
C GLY A 150 5.03 7.09 -10.41
N LEU A 151 6.37 7.16 -10.54
CA LEU A 151 7.03 7.23 -11.84
C LEU A 151 6.75 5.97 -12.66
N LEU A 152 6.88 4.77 -12.06
CA LEU A 152 6.54 3.50 -12.72
C LEU A 152 5.07 3.45 -13.16
N GLY A 153 4.17 4.05 -12.39
CA GLY A 153 2.74 4.15 -12.69
C GLY A 153 2.39 5.14 -13.81
N THR A 154 3.38 5.84 -14.39
CA THR A 154 3.16 6.77 -15.51
C THR A 154 3.80 6.25 -16.80
N TYR A 155 4.95 6.79 -17.20
CA TYR A 155 5.57 6.49 -18.49
C TYR A 155 5.91 5.01 -18.70
N PRO A 156 6.55 4.29 -17.75
CA PRO A 156 6.84 2.87 -17.92
C PRO A 156 5.58 2.00 -18.06
N LEU A 157 4.51 2.34 -17.33
CA LEU A 157 3.23 1.66 -17.48
C LEU A 157 2.61 1.89 -18.85
N ALA A 158 2.68 3.12 -19.39
CA ALA A 158 2.20 3.43 -20.73
C ALA A 158 2.91 2.57 -21.79
N VAL A 159 4.25 2.54 -21.76
CA VAL A 159 5.06 1.70 -22.67
C VAL A 159 4.74 0.22 -22.51
N ALA A 160 4.49 -0.26 -21.28
CA ALA A 160 4.10 -1.64 -21.05
C ALA A 160 2.73 -1.97 -21.67
N LEU A 161 1.75 -1.07 -21.55
CA LEU A 161 0.40 -1.27 -22.10
C LEU A 161 0.35 -1.14 -23.63
N GLU A 162 1.30 -0.44 -24.25
CA GLU A 162 1.47 -0.42 -25.70
C GLU A 162 2.02 -1.74 -26.26
N ARG A 163 2.84 -2.46 -25.47
CA ARG A 163 3.60 -3.63 -25.94
C ARG A 163 3.04 -4.96 -25.46
N LEU A 164 2.35 -4.97 -24.32
CA LEU A 164 1.87 -6.17 -23.65
C LEU A 164 0.35 -6.11 -23.48
N PRO A 165 -0.33 -7.26 -23.47
CA PRO A 165 -1.75 -7.31 -23.16
C PRO A 165 -2.02 -6.74 -21.77
N TRP A 166 -3.10 -5.94 -21.66
CA TRP A 166 -3.58 -5.35 -20.41
C TRP A 166 -3.57 -6.33 -19.22
N GLY A 167 -4.13 -7.52 -19.43
CA GLY A 167 -4.25 -8.54 -18.38
C GLY A 167 -2.90 -9.09 -17.93
N LEU A 168 -1.89 -9.13 -18.81
CA LEU A 168 -0.54 -9.54 -18.44
C LEU A 168 0.14 -8.49 -17.56
N VAL A 169 0.00 -7.20 -17.91
CA VAL A 169 0.58 -6.09 -17.16
C VAL A 169 -0.01 -6.04 -15.74
N PHE A 170 -1.33 -5.93 -15.61
CA PHE A 170 -1.97 -5.86 -14.30
C PHE A 170 -1.97 -7.20 -13.56
N GLY A 171 -1.97 -8.33 -14.27
CA GLY A 171 -1.77 -9.65 -13.67
C GLY A 171 -0.39 -9.79 -13.03
N GLY A 172 0.65 -9.27 -13.69
CA GLY A 172 2.00 -9.19 -13.13
C GLY A 172 2.06 -8.30 -11.87
N VAL A 173 1.42 -7.14 -11.89
CA VAL A 173 1.32 -6.26 -10.70
C VAL A 173 0.56 -6.95 -9.57
N ALA A 174 -0.54 -7.67 -9.87
CA ALA A 174 -1.29 -8.44 -8.88
C ALA A 174 -0.44 -9.56 -8.25
N GLY A 175 0.30 -10.32 -9.07
CA GLY A 175 1.21 -11.35 -8.60
C GLY A 175 2.34 -10.80 -7.72
N PHE A 176 2.95 -9.70 -8.13
CA PHE A 176 3.95 -8.99 -7.32
C PHE A 176 3.37 -8.52 -5.98
N THR A 177 2.16 -7.97 -6.00
CA THR A 177 1.45 -7.53 -4.79
C THR A 177 1.17 -8.69 -3.85
N LEU A 178 0.78 -9.85 -4.38
CA LEU A 178 0.56 -11.06 -3.59
C LEU A 178 1.84 -11.54 -2.92
N VAL A 179 2.98 -11.47 -3.62
CA VAL A 179 4.30 -11.75 -3.02
C VAL A 179 4.59 -10.78 -1.87
N LEU A 180 4.33 -9.48 -2.05
CA LEU A 180 4.49 -8.49 -0.98
C LEU A 180 3.60 -8.79 0.23
N ALA A 181 2.34 -9.19 0.02
CA ALA A 181 1.44 -9.59 1.11
C ALA A 181 2.04 -10.77 1.91
N ALA A 182 2.54 -11.80 1.22
CA ALA A 182 3.20 -12.93 1.87
C ALA A 182 4.48 -12.51 2.62
N LEU A 183 5.25 -11.57 2.07
CA LEU A 183 6.45 -11.03 2.73
C LEU A 183 6.10 -10.22 3.98
N VAL A 184 4.99 -9.47 4.02
CA VAL A 184 4.53 -8.79 5.23
C VAL A 184 4.31 -9.80 6.35
N PHE A 185 3.57 -10.88 6.09
CA PHE A 185 3.32 -11.91 7.09
C PHE A 185 4.58 -12.69 7.50
N ARG A 186 5.61 -12.79 6.64
CA ARG A 186 6.87 -13.46 7.01
C ARG A 186 7.84 -12.54 7.77
N VAL A 187 8.01 -11.31 7.33
CA VAL A 187 9.09 -10.41 7.78
C VAL A 187 8.65 -9.55 8.96
N VAL A 188 7.42 -9.05 8.94
CA VAL A 188 6.93 -8.15 10.00
C VAL A 188 6.58 -9.00 11.21
N ARG A 189 7.32 -8.85 12.30
CA ARG A 189 7.06 -9.61 13.54
C ARG A 189 5.69 -9.23 14.11
N PRO A 190 4.92 -10.19 14.65
CA PRO A 190 3.73 -9.86 15.43
C PRO A 190 4.20 -9.02 16.63
N GLY A 191 3.69 -7.80 16.75
CA GLY A 191 3.87 -7.04 17.98
C GLY A 191 2.80 -7.47 18.97
N LEU A 192 3.17 -7.64 20.24
CA LEU A 192 2.18 -7.70 21.31
C LEU A 192 1.33 -6.41 21.24
N PRO A 193 0.01 -6.47 21.49
CA PRO A 193 -0.78 -5.27 21.70
C PRO A 193 -0.07 -4.42 22.75
N THR A 194 0.10 -3.12 22.48
CA THR A 194 0.50 -2.18 23.54
C THR A 194 -0.52 -2.34 24.64
N ALA A 195 -0.14 -3.00 25.73
CA ALA A 195 -0.95 -3.08 26.94
C ALA A 195 -1.22 -1.64 27.35
N GLY A 196 -2.45 -1.19 27.14
CA GLY A 196 -2.89 0.10 27.64
C GLY A 196 -2.75 0.10 29.16
N GLY A 197 -1.88 0.99 29.66
CA GLY A 197 -1.88 1.50 31.03
C GLY A 197 -2.03 0.48 32.15
N GLN A 198 -0.94 -0.17 32.54
CA GLN A 198 -0.78 -0.63 33.92
C GLN A 198 0.63 -0.24 34.40
N ASP A 199 0.72 0.19 35.66
CA ASP A 199 1.90 0.60 36.44
C ASP A 199 2.32 2.08 36.45
N GLN A 200 1.41 2.96 36.85
CA GLN A 200 1.79 4.19 37.58
C GLN A 200 1.18 4.33 38.99
N THR A 201 0.45 3.33 39.50
CA THR A 201 -0.30 3.49 40.77
C THR A 201 0.26 2.72 41.97
N THR A 202 1.39 2.02 41.85
CA THR A 202 1.99 1.25 42.97
C THR A 202 3.25 1.87 43.57
N ALA A 203 3.69 3.05 43.10
CA ALA A 203 4.83 3.79 43.67
C ALA A 203 4.42 4.94 44.62
N GLN A 204 3.23 4.87 45.22
CA GLN A 204 2.84 5.71 46.36
C GLN A 204 2.23 4.81 47.43
N GLY A 205 3.09 4.11 48.16
CA GLY A 205 2.72 3.44 49.40
C GLY A 205 3.92 3.42 50.34
N GLY A 206 3.69 3.73 51.61
CA GLY A 206 4.63 3.47 52.71
C GLY A 206 5.15 4.72 53.37
#